data_AF-A0A0H2RT57-F1
#
_entry.id   AF-A0A0H2RT57-F1
#
_cell.length_a   1.000
_cell.length_b   1.000
_cell.length_c   1.000
_cell.angle_alpha   90.00
_cell.angle_beta   90.00
_cell.angle_gamma   90.00
#
_symmetry.space_group_name_H-M   'P 1'
#
loop_
_entity.id
_entity.type
_entity.pdbx_description
1 polymer ?
#
loop_
_entity_poly.entity_id
_entity_poly.type
_entity_poly.pdbx_seq_one_letter_code
_entity_poly.pdbx_strand_id
1 'polypeptide(L)' 'MTKLLEYMTPSEESKEKMTKAIDIGRSVLQYGWIPLIIYVGYTRSNPQPSLIKLISPLA' A
#
# COMPACT_ATOMS: atom_id res chain seq x y z
N MET A 1 33.75 -3.79 -27.05
CA MET A 1 33.70 -2.77 -25.98
C MET A 1 32.29 -2.17 -25.83
N THR A 2 31.65 -1.70 -26.91
CA THR A 2 30.29 -1.12 -26.90
C THR A 2 29.18 -2.08 -26.44
N LYS A 3 29.20 -3.36 -26.85
CA LYS A 3 28.22 -4.37 -26.37
C LYS A 3 28.27 -4.67 -24.86
N LEU A 4 29.38 -4.37 -24.18
CA LEU A 4 29.52 -4.59 -22.74
C LEU A 4 28.94 -3.43 -21.91
N LEU A 5 28.89 -2.23 -22.49
CA LEU A 5 28.24 -1.06 -21.88
C LEU A 5 26.70 -1.19 -21.92
N GLU A 6 26.17 -1.77 -23.00
CA GLU A 6 24.74 -2.08 -23.15
C GLU A 6 24.23 -3.15 -22.17
N TYR A 7 25.11 -4.03 -21.70
CA TYR A 7 24.78 -5.06 -20.71
C TYR A 7 24.89 -4.55 -19.24
N MET A 8 25.49 -3.38 -19.01
CA MET A 8 25.59 -2.76 -17.67
C MET A 8 24.42 -1.82 -17.34
N THR A 9 23.43 -1.68 -18.23
CA THR A 9 22.22 -0.87 -17.99
C THR A 9 20.96 -1.60 -17.51
N PRO A 10 20.93 -2.87 -17.01
CA PRO A 10 19.70 -3.42 -16.42
C PRO A 10 19.30 -2.71 -15.12
N SER A 11 20.19 -1.89 -14.55
CA SER A 11 19.93 -1.15 -13.31
C SER A 11 18.95 0.01 -13.47
N GLU A 12 18.90 0.70 -14.63
CA GLU A 12 18.05 1.90 -14.75
C GLU A 12 16.58 1.53 -14.88
N GLU A 13 16.24 0.55 -15.73
CA GLU A 13 14.88 0.01 -15.83
C GLU A 13 14.41 -0.61 -14.50
N SER A 14 15.30 -1.29 -13.79
CA SER A 14 14.99 -1.86 -12.47
C SER A 14 14.76 -0.78 -11.40
N LYS A 15 15.55 0.29 -11.42
CA LYS A 15 15.40 1.44 -10.52
C LYS A 15 14.09 2.17 -10.78
N GLU A 16 13.72 2.42 -12.03
CA GLU A 16 12.45 3.07 -12.39
C GLU A 16 11.25 2.25 -11.90
N LYS A 17 11.29 0.92 -12.08
CA LYS A 17 10.25 0.02 -11.56
C LYS A 17 10.16 0.06 -10.04
N MET A 18 11.29 0.05 -9.33
CA MET A 18 11.33 0.16 -7.88
C MET A 18 10.77 1.49 -7.39
N THR A 19 11.18 2.61 -8.00
CA THR A 19 10.66 3.95 -7.67
C THR A 19 9.14 4.01 -7.87
N LYS A 20 8.66 3.50 -9.00
CA LYS A 20 7.21 3.45 -9.29
C LYS A 20 6.45 2.58 -8.30
N ALA A 21 7.01 1.44 -7.89
CA ALA A 21 6.41 0.59 -6.87
C ALA A 21 6.36 1.28 -5.49
N ILE A 22 7.40 2.02 -5.13
CA ILE A 22 7.46 2.81 -3.89
C ILE A 22 6.44 3.94 -3.91
N ASP A 23 6.28 4.64 -5.03
CA ASP A 23 5.28 5.71 -5.17
C ASP A 23 3.86 5.16 -5.02
N ILE A 24 3.55 4.04 -5.68
CA ILE A 24 2.27 3.35 -5.52
C ILE A 24 2.09 2.90 -4.07
N GLY A 25 3.13 2.30 -3.48
CA GLY A 25 3.12 1.85 -2.08
C GLY A 25 2.83 2.99 -1.11
N ARG A 26 3.43 4.17 -1.32
CA ARG A 26 3.16 5.38 -0.54
C ARG A 26 1.69 5.79 -0.62
N SER A 27 1.11 5.84 -1.83
CA SER A 27 -0.31 6.18 -2.00
C SER A 27 -1.23 5.14 -1.35
N VAL A 28 -0.95 3.86 -1.54
CA VAL A 28 -1.73 2.77 -0.95
C VAL A 28 -1.68 2.81 0.57
N LEU A 29 -0.50 3.03 1.16
CA LEU A 29 -0.39 3.15 2.61
C LEU A 29 -1.09 4.40 3.13
N GLN A 30 -0.93 5.55 2.45
CA GLN A 30 -1.52 6.82 2.88
C GLN A 30 -3.05 6.82 2.87
N TYR A 31 -3.67 6.15 1.91
CA TYR A 31 -5.14 6.10 1.80
C TYR A 31 -5.75 4.79 2.31
N GLY A 32 -4.99 3.71 2.32
CA GLY A 32 -5.45 2.37 2.68
C GLY A 32 -5.32 2.04 4.17
N TRP A 33 -4.53 2.78 4.95
CA TRP A 33 -4.30 2.45 6.36
C TRP A 33 -5.58 2.51 7.20
N ILE A 34 -6.47 3.49 6.99
CA ILE A 34 -7.73 3.62 7.72
C ILE A 34 -8.67 2.44 7.43
N PRO A 35 -9.01 2.14 6.17
CA PRO A 35 -9.83 0.96 5.84
C PRO A 35 -9.27 -0.35 6.38
N LEU A 36 -7.94 -0.53 6.34
CA LEU A 36 -7.27 -1.74 6.83
C LEU A 36 -7.51 -1.94 8.34
N ILE A 37 -7.32 -0.88 9.14
CA ILE A 37 -7.51 -0.94 10.60
C ILE A 37 -8.98 -1.24 10.94
N ILE A 38 -9.92 -0.55 10.28
CA ILE A 38 -11.36 -0.77 10.47
C ILE A 38 -11.73 -2.23 10.15
N TYR A 39 -11.20 -2.78 9.06
CA TYR A 39 -11.45 -4.17 8.66
C TYR A 39 -10.94 -5.19 9.69
N VAL A 40 -9.73 -4.99 10.22
CA VAL A 40 -9.18 -5.86 11.26
C VAL A 40 -10.01 -5.79 12.54
N GLY A 41 -10.41 -4.59 12.97
CA GLY A 41 -11.28 -4.40 14.13
C GLY A 41 -12.65 -5.05 13.95
N TYR A 42 -13.25 -4.88 12.76
CA TYR A 42 -14.54 -5.47 12.41
C TYR A 42 -14.52 -7.01 12.47
N THR A 43 -13.50 -7.64 11.89
CA THR A 43 -13.44 -9.11 11.79
C THR A 43 -13.14 -9.82 13.11
N ARG A 44 -12.50 -9.15 14.07
CA ARG A 44 -12.09 -9.73 15.37
C ARG A 44 -13.06 -9.45 16.52
N SER A 45 -14.06 -8.62 16.32
CA SER A 45 -15.02 -8.22 17.36
C SER A 45 -16.20 -9.20 17.45
N ASN A 46 -16.59 -9.59 18.67
CA ASN A 46 -17.81 -10.34 18.93
C ASN A 46 -18.66 -9.62 20.00
N PRO A 47 -19.87 -9.15 19.67
CA PRO A 47 -20.52 -9.18 18.35
C PRO A 47 -19.85 -8.25 17.33
N GLN A 48 -19.98 -8.54 16.03
CA GLN A 48 -19.41 -7.67 15.00
C GLN A 48 -20.12 -6.30 15.00
N PRO A 49 -19.40 -5.19 15.18
CA PRO A 49 -19.99 -3.86 15.22
C PRO A 49 -20.44 -3.43 13.82
N SER A 50 -21.55 -2.70 13.71
CA SER A 50 -21.90 -2.07 12.43
C SER A 50 -20.89 -0.97 12.09
N LEU A 51 -20.59 -0.78 10.80
CA LEU A 51 -19.67 0.27 10.34
C LEU A 51 -20.05 1.66 10.86
N ILE A 52 -21.35 1.92 11.00
CA ILE A 52 -21.90 3.15 11.57
C ILE A 52 -21.44 3.38 13.01
N LYS A 53 -21.32 2.31 13.83
CA LYS A 53 -20.80 2.43 15.20
C LYS A 53 -19.29 2.72 15.25
N LEU A 54 -18.54 2.32 14.24
CA LEU A 54 -17.09 2.56 14.18
C LEU A 54 -16.73 3.98 13.73
N ILE A 55 -17.62 4.64 12.97
CA ILE A 55 -17.39 5.98 12.41
C ILE A 55 -18.21 7.08 13.10
N SER A 56 -19.23 6.72 13.89
CA SER A 56 -20.06 7.68 14.61
C SER A 56 -19.45 8.01 15.97
N PRO A 57 -19.17 9.29 16.26
CA PRO A 57 -18.73 9.72 17.59
C PRO A 57 -19.85 9.65 18.65
N LEU A 58 -21.08 9.30 18.26
CA LEU A 58 -22.30 9.29 19.10
C LEU A 58 -22.90 7.89 19.27
N ALA A 59 -22.23 6.84 18.79
CA ALA A 59 -22.73 5.46 18.79
C ALA A 59 -22.37 4.66 20.05
#